data_AF-A0A158DUX8-F1
#
_entry.id   AF-A0A158DUX8-F1
#
_cell.length_a   1.000
_cell.length_b   1.000
_cell.length_c   1.000
_cell.angle_alpha   90.00
_cell.angle_beta   90.00
_cell.angle_gamma   90.00
#
_symmetry.space_group_name_H-M   'P 1'
#
loop_
_entity.id
_entity.type
_entity.pdbx_description
1 polymer ?
#
loop_
_entity_poly.entity_id
_entity_poly.type
_entity_poly.pdbx_seq_one_letter_code
_entity_poly.pdbx_strand_id
1 'polypeptide(L)' 'MAFCKERSALAAAVNGHGPVYPQAPCKVAKGMAIFLREGKEVWRCNAGYAEVHFKLERID' A
#
# COMPACT_ATOMS: atom_id res chain seq x y z
N MET A 1 3.34 6.90 -4.43
CA MET A 1 3.81 6.25 -3.18
C MET A 1 2.61 5.97 -2.32
N ALA A 2 2.61 4.87 -1.56
CA ALA A 2 1.61 4.59 -0.54
C ALA A 2 2.29 4.40 0.82
N PHE A 3 1.81 5.11 1.84
CA PHE A 3 2.31 5.05 3.21
C PHE A 3 1.27 4.39 4.10
N CYS A 4 1.68 3.36 4.84
CA CYS A 4 0.80 2.62 5.74
C CYS A 4 0.38 3.49 6.93
N LYS A 5 -0.92 3.53 7.25
CA LYS A 5 -1.45 4.29 8.41
C LYS A 5 -1.25 3.56 9.75
N GLU A 6 -0.80 2.31 9.71
CA GLU A 6 -0.57 1.51 10.91
C GLU A 6 0.57 2.06 11.76
N ARG A 7 0.43 1.97 13.08
CA ARG A 7 1.36 2.60 14.05
C ARG A 7 2.68 1.85 14.20
N SER A 8 2.75 0.59 13.78
CA SER A 8 3.94 -0.26 13.92
C SER A 8 3.96 -1.38 12.89
N ALA A 9 5.14 -1.98 12.69
CA ALA A 9 5.31 -3.14 11.82
C ALA A 9 4.49 -4.35 12.29
N LEU A 10 4.35 -4.55 13.60
CA LEU A 10 3.54 -5.63 14.16
C LEU A 10 2.05 -5.42 13.86
N ALA A 11 1.52 -4.21 14.07
CA ALA A 11 0.13 -3.89 13.74
C ALA A 11 -0.14 -4.08 12.24
N ALA A 12 0.79 -3.61 11.39
CA ALA A 12 0.71 -3.82 9.95
C ALA A 12 0.73 -5.31 9.57
N ALA A 13 1.56 -6.14 10.20
CA ALA A 13 1.58 -7.57 9.94
C ALA A 13 0.25 -8.25 10.32
N VAL A 14 -0.30 -7.92 11.49
CA VAL A 14 -1.59 -8.47 11.96
C VAL A 14 -2.75 -8.04 11.05
N ASN A 15 -2.75 -6.80 10.57
CA ASN A 15 -3.77 -6.28 9.67
C ASN A 15 -3.53 -6.60 8.18
N GLY A 16 -2.48 -7.36 7.85
CA GLY A 16 -2.16 -7.76 6.47
C GLY A 16 -1.49 -6.67 5.61
N HIS A 17 -1.10 -5.55 6.20
CA HIS A 17 -0.42 -4.42 5.54
C HIS A 17 1.11 -4.50 5.59
N GLY A 18 1.67 -5.57 6.19
CA GLY A 18 3.10 -5.82 6.31
C GLY A 18 3.89 -5.64 4.99
N PRO A 19 3.42 -6.12 3.83
CA PRO A 19 4.11 -5.93 2.55
C PRO A 19 4.27 -4.46 2.12
N VAL A 20 3.39 -3.58 2.61
CA VAL A 20 3.41 -2.14 2.30
C VAL A 20 4.12 -1.34 3.38
N TYR A 21 4.18 -1.81 4.62
CA TYR A 21 4.78 -1.05 5.73
C TYR A 21 6.30 -0.81 5.54
N PRO A 22 6.82 0.37 5.94
CA PRO A 22 6.07 1.59 6.29
C PRO A 22 5.51 2.29 5.04
N GLN A 23 6.12 2.05 3.88
CA GLN A 23 5.68 2.53 2.58
C GLN A 23 6.07 1.58 1.45
N ALA A 24 5.34 1.66 0.34
CA ALA A 24 5.68 1.01 -0.92
C ALA A 24 5.22 1.84 -2.13
N PRO A 25 5.93 1.79 -3.26
CA PRO A 25 5.40 2.28 -4.54
C PRO A 25 4.03 1.66 -4.81
N CYS A 26 3.10 2.49 -5.29
CA CYS A 26 1.74 2.07 -5.59
C CYS A 26 1.31 2.65 -6.93
N LYS A 27 0.74 1.80 -7.78
CA LYS A 27 0.10 2.17 -9.04
C LYS A 27 -1.40 1.96 -8.91
N VAL A 28 -2.16 3.03 -9.11
CA VAL A 28 -3.62 2.95 -9.20
C VAL A 28 -4.03 2.95 -10.66
N ALA A 29 -4.72 1.90 -11.10
CA ALA A 29 -5.22 1.78 -12.46
C ALA A 29 -6.50 0.95 -12.50
N LYS A 30 -7.50 1.39 -13.27
CA LYS A 30 -8.77 0.68 -13.48
C LYS A 30 -9.44 0.25 -12.15
N GLY A 31 -9.45 1.12 -11.14
CA GLY A 31 -10.06 0.87 -9.82
C GLY A 31 -9.25 -0.06 -8.90
N MET A 32 -8.05 -0.47 -9.29
CA MET A 32 -7.17 -1.32 -8.50
C MET A 32 -5.93 -0.55 -8.04
N ALA A 33 -5.47 -0.82 -6.82
CA ALA A 33 -4.19 -0.38 -6.29
C ALA A 33 -3.21 -1.57 -6.26
N ILE A 34 -2.07 -1.40 -6.92
CA ILE A 34 -1.02 -2.42 -7.03
C ILE A 34 0.23 -1.90 -6.34
N PHE A 35 0.66 -2.60 -5.29
CA PHE A 35 1.82 -2.24 -4.50
C PHE A 35 3.03 -3.03 -4.95
N LEU A 36 4.15 -2.32 -5.11
CA LEU A 36 5.38 -2.88 -5.65
C LEU A 36 6.49 -2.80 -4.60
N ARG A 37 7.35 -3.82 -4.55
CA ARG A 37 8.63 -3.78 -3.84
C ARG A 37 9.68 -4.37 -4.76
N GLU A 38 10.78 -3.64 -4.95
CA GLU A 38 11.86 -4.04 -5.87
C GLU A 38 11.34 -4.37 -7.29
N GLY A 39 10.34 -3.61 -7.76
CA GLY A 39 9.71 -3.79 -9.07
C GLY A 39 8.74 -4.96 -9.18
N LYS A 40 8.54 -5.76 -8.12
CA LYS A 40 7.59 -6.89 -8.10
C LYS A 40 6.31 -6.52 -7.36
N GLU A 41 5.18 -7.02 -7.86
CA GLU A 41 3.91 -6.94 -7.13
C GLU A 41 4.01 -7.74 -5.84
N VAL A 42 3.83 -7.05 -4.71
CA VAL A 42 3.78 -7.68 -3.39
C VAL A 42 2.37 -7.74 -2.85
N TRP A 43 1.48 -6.87 -3.36
CA TRP A 43 0.09 -6.86 -2.93
C TRP A 43 -0.79 -6.08 -3.91
N ARG A 44 -2.08 -6.40 -3.86
CA ARG A 44 -3.12 -5.79 -4.70
C ARG A 44 -4.43 -5.73 -3.93
N CYS A 45 -5.10 -4.59 -4.02
CA CYS A 45 -6.45 -4.40 -3.50
C CYS A 45 -7.24 -3.44 -4.38
N ASN A 46 -8.51 -3.22 -4.06
CA ASN A 46 -9.29 -2.18 -4.73
C ASN A 46 -8.81 -0.78 -4.29
N ALA A 47 -8.99 0.23 -5.14
CA ALA A 47 -8.49 1.57 -4.89
C ALA A 47 -9.13 2.24 -3.67
N GLY A 48 -10.41 1.97 -3.39
CA GLY A 48 -11.10 2.53 -2.21
C GLY A 48 -10.51 2.02 -0.90
N TYR A 49 -10.20 0.72 -0.82
CA TYR A 49 -9.50 0.12 0.32
C TYR A 49 -8.13 0.78 0.51
N ALA A 50 -7.41 1.02 -0.59
CA ALA A 50 -6.11 1.66 -0.53
C ALA A 50 -6.19 3.09 0.04
N GLU A 51 -7.20 3.87 -0.35
CA GLU A 51 -7.43 5.24 0.15
C GLU A 51 -7.73 5.27 1.67
N VAL A 52 -8.50 4.29 2.16
CA VAL A 52 -8.85 4.17 3.57
C VAL A 52 -7.64 3.83 4.43
N HIS A 53 -6.81 2.86 4.01
CA HIS A 53 -5.74 2.31 4.85
C HIS A 53 -4.33 2.90 4.58
N PHE A 54 -4.14 3.59 3.46
CA PHE A 54 -2.86 4.16 3.07
C PHE A 54 -3.00 5.63 2.72
N LYS A 55 -1.97 6.42 3.04
CA LYS A 55 -1.84 7.77 2.47
C LYS A 55 -1.22 7.60 1.08
N LEU A 56 -1.96 7.96 0.04
CA LEU A 56 -1.48 7.90 -1.34
C LEU A 56 -0.93 9.27 -1.74
N GLU A 57 0.30 9.30 -2.22
CA GLU A 57 0.96 10.51 -2.74
C GLU A 57 1.42 10.27 -4.17
N ARG A 58 1.21 11.25 -5.06
CA ARG A 58 1.74 11.18 -6.42
C ARG A 58 3.25 11.33 -6.38
N ILE A 59 3.96 10.50 -7.12
CA ILE A 59 5.39 10.67 -7.37
C ILE A 59 5.46 11.26 -8.77
N ASP A 60 5.97 12.47 -8.89
CA ASP A 60 6.22 13.13 -10.18
C ASP A 60 7.52 12.62 -10.82
#